data_AF-A0A2D5TW33-F1
#
_entry.id   AF-A0A2D5TW33-F1
#
_cell.length_a   1.000
_cell.length_b   1.000
_cell.length_c   1.000
_cell.angle_alpha   90.00
_cell.angle_beta   90.00
_cell.angle_gamma   90.00
#
_symmetry.space_group_name_H-M   'P 1'
#
loop_
_entity.id
_entity.type
_entity.pdbx_description
1 polymer ?
#
loop_
_entity_poly.entity_id
_entity_poly.type
_entity_poly.pdbx_seq_one_letter_code
_entity_poly.pdbx_strand_id
1 'polypeptide(L)'
;MFSISNTQNKETLKGGIFLLPGVGLLICFGILPICLAFYMSLHRWKPVQGRFMGLTHYEKAIGDLTSAMLTLTALAMLIVGFWLLTRNWKEPPAIRSLILCFAVGLAMEVLLVGRGIELNHYVTAFQDEATWALKMKREMFLDRRGDTSEQLALLSGHANALFGSALMILLAFGLHLYGFFRKKAGWITGTLPGLLLLYASSQIISVNWDKMMASGDDDFLNSLIHTVFFSIGTVTLQISLGLMIAFALYRKLKGFAFFRFLVFLPYVTPVVAMATVFSLIFGARESSLSNQFLAMLGVEPLRWIADNTPITEYLFGWELSGLFAGPSLGMVTAILFGVWSYTGYNAVILLAGLTAIPGDLYEAADMEGASAWQSFRHITMPLLSPVIFFLVITGLIGTFQAFTHIYFMLSSTVNKSLHVGSIEIWRQISLGKFGYSSALAVILFVLIILLTVAQFSLFSRHQHFGD
;
A
#
# COMPACT_ATOMS: atom_id res chain seq x y z
N MET A 1 -16.14 -55.23 -2.83
CA MET A 1 -15.82 -53.91 -2.23
C MET A 1 -14.42 -54.02 -1.63
N PHE A 2 -13.50 -53.09 -1.94
CA PHE A 2 -12.06 -53.06 -1.57
C PHE A 2 -11.06 -53.84 -2.46
N SER A 3 -10.62 -53.23 -3.58
CA SER A 3 -9.35 -53.58 -4.25
C SER A 3 -8.68 -52.36 -4.95
N ILE A 4 -9.02 -51.14 -4.53
CA ILE A 4 -8.50 -49.90 -5.17
C ILE A 4 -7.34 -49.27 -4.36
N SER A 5 -7.01 -49.75 -3.16
CA SER A 5 -6.15 -48.99 -2.23
C SER A 5 -4.64 -49.03 -2.51
N ASN A 6 -4.10 -50.09 -3.14
CA ASN A 6 -2.63 -50.29 -3.11
C ASN A 6 -1.88 -49.68 -4.32
N THR A 7 -2.51 -49.61 -5.48
CA THR A 7 -1.95 -48.94 -6.68
C THR A 7 -2.04 -47.43 -6.57
N GLN A 8 -3.19 -46.90 -6.12
CA GLN A 8 -3.40 -45.47 -5.91
C GLN A 8 -2.44 -44.92 -4.83
N ASN A 9 -2.18 -45.69 -3.75
CA ASN A 9 -1.20 -45.30 -2.74
C ASN A 9 0.25 -45.28 -3.29
N LYS A 10 0.61 -46.19 -4.20
CA LYS A 10 1.93 -46.18 -4.85
C LYS A 10 2.10 -45.03 -5.82
N GLU A 11 1.06 -44.65 -6.54
CA GLU A 11 1.08 -43.48 -7.44
C GLU A 11 1.14 -42.17 -6.65
N THR A 12 0.36 -42.05 -5.58
CA THR A 12 0.44 -40.91 -4.65
C THR A 12 1.82 -40.81 -3.98
N LEU A 13 2.43 -41.95 -3.60
CA LEU A 13 3.78 -41.96 -3.03
C LEU A 13 4.85 -41.55 -4.06
N LYS A 14 4.75 -42.01 -5.30
CA LYS A 14 5.65 -41.58 -6.40
C LYS A 14 5.49 -40.09 -6.69
N GLY A 15 4.26 -39.59 -6.76
CA GLY A 15 3.97 -38.16 -6.89
C GLY A 15 4.53 -37.34 -5.72
N GLY A 16 4.39 -37.84 -4.50
CA GLY A 16 4.97 -37.24 -3.31
C GLY A 16 6.50 -37.17 -3.37
N ILE A 17 7.17 -38.27 -3.73
CA ILE A 17 8.63 -38.33 -3.89
C ILE A 17 9.12 -37.37 -4.96
N PHE A 18 8.38 -37.21 -6.05
CA PHE A 18 8.72 -36.27 -7.13
C PHE A 18 8.67 -34.80 -6.65
N LEU A 19 7.76 -34.48 -5.73
CA LEU A 19 7.65 -33.14 -5.15
C LEU A 19 8.66 -32.87 -4.02
N LEU A 20 9.26 -33.90 -3.41
CA LEU A 20 10.15 -33.75 -2.24
C LEU A 20 11.29 -32.73 -2.45
N PRO A 21 12.00 -32.68 -3.60
CA PRO A 21 13.04 -31.67 -3.79
C PRO A 21 12.48 -30.24 -3.78
N GLY A 22 11.34 -30.03 -4.42
CA GLY A 22 10.67 -28.72 -4.46
C GLY A 22 10.14 -28.30 -3.08
N VAL A 23 9.53 -29.22 -2.34
CA VAL A 23 9.08 -29.00 -0.96
C VAL A 23 10.27 -28.72 -0.04
N GLY A 24 11.38 -29.46 -0.19
CA GLY A 24 12.61 -29.24 0.56
C GLY A 24 13.19 -27.84 0.32
N LEU A 25 13.24 -27.39 -0.94
CA LEU A 25 13.67 -26.03 -1.26
C LEU A 25 12.74 -24.97 -0.65
N LEU A 26 11.42 -25.18 -0.73
CA LEU A 26 10.43 -24.26 -0.14
C LEU A 26 10.54 -24.19 1.38
N ILE A 27 10.77 -25.31 2.06
CA ILE A 27 10.98 -25.32 3.51
C ILE A 27 12.28 -24.61 3.86
N CYS A 28 13.39 -24.98 3.23
CA CYS A 28 14.73 -24.47 3.58
C CYS A 28 14.91 -22.98 3.25
N PHE A 29 14.38 -22.52 2.11
CA PHE A 29 14.62 -21.15 1.61
C PHE A 29 13.39 -20.24 1.68
N GLY A 30 12.20 -20.80 1.87
CA GLY A 30 10.96 -20.03 2.03
C GLY A 30 10.51 -19.95 3.49
N ILE A 31 10.13 -21.09 4.08
CA ILE A 31 9.49 -21.13 5.40
C ILE A 31 10.50 -20.91 6.54
N LEU A 32 11.64 -21.61 6.51
CA LEU A 32 12.62 -21.57 7.59
C LEU A 32 13.17 -20.16 7.88
N PRO A 33 13.54 -19.34 6.88
CA PRO A 33 13.96 -17.95 7.13
C PRO A 33 12.87 -17.09 7.78
N ILE A 34 11.60 -17.30 7.42
CA ILE A 34 10.46 -16.59 8.03
C ILE A 34 10.30 -17.01 9.49
N CYS A 35 10.34 -18.31 9.77
CA CYS A 35 10.28 -18.82 11.14
C CYS A 35 11.47 -18.32 11.99
N LEU A 36 12.66 -18.24 11.40
CA LEU A 36 13.84 -17.72 12.06
C LEU A 36 13.72 -16.21 12.34
N ALA A 37 13.25 -15.42 11.37
CA ALA A 37 12.99 -13.99 11.57
C ALA A 37 11.95 -13.78 12.68
N PHE A 38 10.87 -14.55 12.68
CA PHE A 38 9.88 -14.53 13.76
C PHE A 38 10.51 -14.91 15.11
N TYR A 39 11.33 -15.95 15.17
CA TYR A 39 12.04 -16.32 16.39
C TYR A 39 12.98 -15.22 16.90
N MET A 40 13.79 -14.64 16.01
CA MET A 40 14.69 -13.52 16.31
C MET A 40 13.92 -12.29 16.81
N SER A 41 12.73 -12.04 16.26
CA SER A 41 11.87 -10.92 16.66
C SER A 41 11.36 -10.98 18.10
N LEU A 42 11.42 -12.15 18.74
CA LEU A 42 11.00 -12.35 20.13
C LEU A 42 12.20 -12.33 21.10
N HIS A 43 13.43 -12.20 20.60
CA HIS A 43 14.66 -12.28 21.39
C HIS A 43 15.49 -11.01 21.26
N ARG A 44 16.31 -10.72 22.28
CA ARG A 44 17.36 -9.72 22.14
C ARG A 44 18.49 -10.29 21.31
N TRP A 45 18.72 -9.77 20.11
CA TRP A 45 19.77 -10.25 19.21
C TRP A 45 20.67 -9.10 18.79
N LYS A 46 21.95 -9.12 19.20
CA LYS A 46 22.89 -8.01 18.95
C LYS A 46 24.24 -8.37 18.31
N PRO A 47 24.78 -9.58 18.49
CA PRO A 47 25.02 -10.54 17.38
C PRO A 47 24.93 -12.02 17.81
N VAL A 48 24.86 -12.27 19.13
CA VAL A 48 24.57 -13.56 19.76
C VAL A 48 23.15 -13.49 20.31
N GLN A 49 22.48 -14.64 20.37
CA GLN A 49 21.17 -14.75 20.99
C GLN A 49 21.24 -14.35 22.48
N GLY A 50 20.38 -13.41 22.86
CA GLY A 50 20.13 -13.01 24.24
C GLY A 50 18.78 -13.49 24.76
N ARG A 51 18.34 -12.90 25.89
CA ARG A 51 17.07 -13.22 26.57
C ARG A 51 15.84 -13.08 25.67
N PHE A 52 14.85 -13.95 25.90
CA PHE A 52 13.49 -13.81 25.36
C PHE A 52 12.84 -12.52 25.88
N MET A 53 12.40 -11.67 24.96
CA MET A 53 11.77 -10.38 25.23
C MET A 53 10.27 -10.38 24.92
N GLY A 54 9.71 -11.45 24.34
CA GLY A 54 8.30 -11.46 23.95
C GLY A 54 8.00 -10.38 22.92
N LEU A 55 6.97 -9.56 23.16
CA LEU A 55 6.47 -8.56 22.21
C LEU A 55 7.15 -7.18 22.31
N THR A 56 8.17 -7.01 23.16
CA THR A 56 8.80 -5.69 23.39
C THR A 56 9.33 -5.02 22.12
N HIS A 57 9.83 -5.77 21.14
CA HIS A 57 10.26 -5.19 19.86
C HIS A 57 9.08 -4.65 19.04
N TYR A 58 7.92 -5.29 19.12
CA TYR A 58 6.70 -4.87 18.43
C TYR A 58 6.09 -3.64 19.10
N GLU A 59 6.01 -3.63 20.43
CA GLU A 59 5.60 -2.46 21.22
C GLU A 59 6.51 -1.27 20.93
N LYS A 60 7.82 -1.50 20.83
CA LYS A 60 8.76 -0.44 20.45
C LYS A 60 8.53 0.07 19.02
N ALA A 61 8.23 -0.81 18.07
CA ALA A 61 8.03 -0.42 16.67
C ALA A 61 6.73 0.34 16.44
N ILE A 62 5.64 -0.16 17.03
CA ILE A 62 4.27 0.30 16.77
C ILE A 62 3.81 1.34 17.79
N GLY A 63 4.35 1.30 19.01
CA GLY A 63 3.88 2.11 20.13
C GLY A 63 2.60 1.53 20.73
N ASP A 64 1.56 2.35 20.84
CA ASP A 64 0.25 1.95 21.36
C ASP A 64 -0.44 0.88 20.50
N LEU A 65 -0.49 -0.35 21.03
CA LEU A 65 -1.12 -1.50 20.38
C LEU A 65 -2.62 -1.26 20.13
N THR A 66 -3.29 -0.49 20.98
CA THR A 66 -4.72 -0.16 20.81
C THR A 66 -4.93 0.66 19.53
N SER A 67 -4.11 1.70 19.35
CA SER A 67 -4.11 2.54 18.14
C SER A 67 -3.77 1.71 16.90
N ALA A 68 -2.87 0.74 17.00
CA ALA A 68 -2.56 -0.17 15.89
C ALA A 68 -3.75 -1.06 15.49
N MET A 69 -4.45 -1.65 16.46
CA MET A 69 -5.64 -2.46 16.19
C MET A 69 -6.79 -1.63 15.60
N LEU A 70 -6.98 -0.40 16.09
CA LEU A 70 -7.95 0.54 15.51
C LEU A 70 -7.58 0.93 14.08
N THR A 71 -6.29 1.13 13.79
CA THR A 71 -5.80 1.43 12.44
C THR A 71 -6.04 0.26 11.49
N LEU A 72 -5.74 -0.98 11.91
CA LEU A 72 -6.03 -2.19 11.11
C LEU A 72 -7.52 -2.37 10.84
N THR A 73 -8.35 -2.12 11.85
CA THR A 73 -9.82 -2.18 11.72
C THR A 73 -10.33 -1.11 10.76
N ALA A 74 -9.80 0.12 10.85
CA ALA A 74 -10.13 1.21 9.95
C ALA A 74 -9.67 0.95 8.51
N LEU A 75 -8.52 0.30 8.30
CA LEU A 75 -8.07 -0.17 6.98
C LEU A 75 -9.02 -1.22 6.39
N ALA A 76 -9.48 -2.18 7.21
CA ALA A 76 -10.50 -3.16 6.78
C ALA A 76 -11.82 -2.47 6.39
N MET A 77 -12.24 -1.46 7.14
CA MET A 77 -13.42 -0.65 6.81
C MET A 77 -13.22 0.18 5.55
N LEU A 78 -12.01 0.70 5.30
CA LEU A 78 -11.67 1.41 4.07
C LEU A 78 -11.85 0.48 2.86
N ILE A 79 -11.40 -0.77 2.97
CA ILE A 79 -11.62 -1.82 1.95
C ILE A 79 -13.11 -2.08 1.75
N VAL A 80 -13.90 -2.19 2.82
CA VAL A 80 -15.36 -2.34 2.73
C VAL A 80 -16.01 -1.12 2.08
N GLY A 81 -15.58 0.09 2.43
CA GLY A 81 -16.07 1.35 1.85
C GLY A 81 -15.81 1.42 0.36
N PHE A 82 -14.60 1.08 -0.06
CA PHE A 82 -14.24 0.94 -1.48
C PHE A 82 -15.08 -0.12 -2.18
N TRP A 83 -15.27 -1.29 -1.55
CA TRP A 83 -16.13 -2.33 -2.09
C TRP A 83 -17.57 -1.85 -2.29
N LEU A 84 -18.15 -1.13 -1.32
CA LEU A 84 -19.50 -0.55 -1.44
C LEU A 84 -19.60 0.44 -2.61
N LEU A 85 -18.54 1.21 -2.87
CA LEU A 85 -18.49 2.13 -4.01
C LEU A 85 -18.48 1.40 -5.36
N THR A 86 -17.70 0.32 -5.46
CA THR A 86 -17.47 -0.38 -6.73
C THR A 86 -18.51 -1.46 -7.04
N ARG A 87 -19.32 -1.87 -6.04
CA ARG A 87 -20.30 -2.93 -6.20
C ARG A 87 -21.44 -2.48 -7.13
N ASN A 88 -21.87 -3.40 -8.00
CA ASN A 88 -23.08 -3.20 -8.80
C ASN A 88 -24.32 -3.49 -7.94
N TRP A 89 -25.04 -2.44 -7.54
CA TRP A 89 -26.18 -2.50 -6.62
C TRP A 89 -27.52 -2.87 -7.30
N LYS A 90 -27.49 -3.74 -8.31
CA LYS A 90 -28.71 -4.23 -8.96
C LYS A 90 -29.58 -5.06 -8.00
N GLU A 91 -28.97 -5.72 -7.02
CA GLU A 91 -29.66 -6.51 -6.00
C GLU A 91 -29.43 -5.94 -4.60
N PRO A 92 -30.48 -5.90 -3.74
CA PRO A 92 -30.31 -5.49 -2.35
C PRO A 92 -29.44 -6.51 -1.57
N PRO A 93 -28.62 -6.05 -0.61
CA PRO A 93 -27.80 -6.93 0.22
C PRO A 93 -28.68 -7.83 1.10
N ALA A 94 -28.18 -9.04 1.39
CA ALA A 94 -28.87 -9.97 2.29
C ALA A 94 -28.97 -9.40 3.70
N ILE A 95 -30.10 -9.62 4.39
CA ILE A 95 -30.36 -9.05 5.72
C ILE A 95 -29.26 -9.39 6.76
N ARG A 96 -28.66 -10.58 6.66
CA ARG A 96 -27.54 -11.00 7.53
C ARG A 96 -26.29 -10.13 7.37
N SER A 97 -25.96 -9.74 6.14
CA SER A 97 -24.83 -8.84 5.88
C SER A 97 -25.09 -7.45 6.44
N LEU A 98 -26.35 -7.00 6.40
CA LEU A 98 -26.77 -5.71 6.92
C LEU A 98 -26.70 -5.66 8.46
N ILE A 99 -27.10 -6.75 9.12
CA ILE A 99 -26.97 -6.93 10.58
C ILE A 99 -25.50 -6.94 11.01
N LEU A 100 -24.64 -7.64 10.26
CA LEU A 100 -23.20 -7.66 10.56
C LEU A 100 -22.57 -6.27 10.43
N CYS A 101 -22.87 -5.55 9.35
CA CYS A 101 -22.44 -4.16 9.17
C CYS A 101 -22.94 -3.26 10.31
N PHE A 102 -24.17 -3.45 10.79
CA PHE A 102 -24.71 -2.71 11.93
C PHE A 102 -23.94 -2.98 13.23
N ALA A 103 -23.76 -4.26 13.59
CA ALA A 103 -23.08 -4.63 14.82
C ALA A 103 -21.64 -4.10 14.86
N VAL A 104 -20.92 -4.20 13.72
CA VAL A 104 -19.56 -3.66 13.58
C VAL A 104 -19.56 -2.14 13.63
N GLY A 105 -20.48 -1.48 12.93
CA GLY A 105 -20.61 -0.02 12.92
C GLY A 105 -20.87 0.55 14.32
N LEU A 106 -21.80 -0.06 15.06
CA LEU A 106 -22.14 0.34 16.43
C LEU A 106 -20.97 0.13 17.40
N ALA A 107 -20.29 -1.01 17.33
CA ALA A 107 -19.12 -1.27 18.17
C ALA A 107 -18.00 -0.24 17.92
N MET A 108 -17.77 0.11 16.65
CA MET A 108 -16.81 1.15 16.29
C MET A 108 -17.22 2.52 16.79
N GLU A 109 -18.50 2.86 16.66
CA GLU A 109 -19.02 4.14 17.15
C GLU A 109 -18.78 4.30 18.66
N VAL A 110 -19.05 3.27 19.45
CA VAL A 110 -18.78 3.27 20.90
C VAL A 110 -17.30 3.49 21.19
N LEU A 111 -16.41 2.84 20.44
CA LEU A 111 -14.96 3.01 20.59
C LEU A 111 -14.52 4.44 20.24
N LEU A 112 -15.05 5.01 19.15
CA LEU A 112 -14.70 6.36 18.68
C LEU A 112 -15.19 7.45 19.62
N VAL A 113 -16.44 7.34 20.09
CA VAL A 113 -17.01 8.27 21.07
C VAL A 113 -16.24 8.17 22.39
N GLY A 114 -15.97 6.95 22.87
CA GLY A 114 -15.18 6.75 24.08
C GLY A 114 -13.79 7.38 23.98
N ARG A 115 -13.11 7.20 22.84
CA ARG A 115 -11.78 7.76 22.60
C ARG A 115 -11.81 9.28 22.42
N GLY A 116 -12.83 9.82 21.75
CA GLY A 116 -13.06 11.26 21.63
C GLY A 116 -13.26 11.93 22.98
N ILE A 117 -14.03 11.29 23.87
CA ILE A 117 -14.22 11.74 25.26
C ILE A 117 -12.89 11.75 26.02
N GLU A 118 -12.10 10.68 25.92
CA GLU A 118 -10.80 10.56 26.59
C GLU A 118 -9.82 11.67 26.14
N LEU A 119 -9.73 11.90 24.83
CA LEU A 119 -8.91 12.98 24.26
C LEU A 119 -9.37 14.36 24.73
N ASN A 120 -10.68 14.62 24.71
CA ASN A 120 -11.22 15.90 25.15
C ASN A 120 -10.99 16.11 26.67
N HIS A 121 -11.17 15.06 27.47
CA HIS A 121 -10.90 15.09 28.90
C HIS A 121 -9.42 15.38 29.20
N TYR A 122 -8.51 14.77 28.44
CA TYR A 122 -7.08 15.08 28.54
C TYR A 122 -6.78 16.53 28.21
N VAL A 123 -7.34 17.08 27.12
CA VAL A 123 -7.12 18.48 26.71
C VAL A 123 -7.62 19.44 27.80
N THR A 124 -8.82 19.23 28.34
CA THR A 124 -9.36 20.04 29.43
C THR A 124 -8.49 19.94 30.69
N ALA A 125 -8.14 18.73 31.11
CA ALA A 125 -7.29 18.53 32.30
C ALA A 125 -5.89 19.11 32.13
N PHE A 126 -5.37 19.17 30.90
CA PHE A 126 -4.10 19.81 30.60
C PHE A 126 -4.20 21.35 30.70
N GLN A 127 -5.28 21.94 30.19
CA GLN A 127 -5.56 23.37 30.34
C GLN A 127 -5.73 23.77 31.81
N ASP A 128 -6.26 22.87 32.63
CA ASP A 128 -6.42 23.03 34.09
C ASP A 128 -5.14 22.72 34.88
N GLU A 129 -3.99 22.53 34.21
CA GLU A 129 -2.68 22.19 34.80
C GLU A 129 -2.70 20.96 35.73
N ALA A 130 -3.59 20.00 35.49
CA ALA A 130 -3.68 18.81 36.32
C ALA A 130 -2.36 18.02 36.30
N THR A 131 -1.87 17.64 37.48
CA THR A 131 -0.54 17.02 37.65
C THR A 131 -0.36 15.73 36.83
N TRP A 132 -1.42 14.95 36.66
CA TRP A 132 -1.41 13.75 35.84
C TRP A 132 -1.34 14.06 34.33
N ALA A 133 -2.02 15.11 33.86
CA ALA A 133 -2.02 15.53 32.46
C ALA A 133 -0.67 16.14 32.05
N LEU A 134 -0.03 16.91 32.95
CA LEU A 134 1.32 17.43 32.79
C LEU A 134 2.39 16.33 32.75
N LYS A 135 2.21 15.26 33.54
CA LYS A 135 3.07 14.07 33.49
C LYS A 135 2.93 13.33 32.16
N MET A 136 1.70 13.17 31.69
CA MET A 136 1.33 12.52 30.44
C MET A 136 1.74 13.34 29.19
N LYS A 137 1.82 14.69 29.27
CA LYS A 137 2.48 15.53 28.23
C LYS A 137 3.92 15.13 28.01
N ARG A 138 4.64 14.85 29.10
CA ARG A 138 6.04 14.43 29.09
C ARG A 138 6.24 13.05 28.45
N GLU A 139 5.17 12.27 28.29
CA GLU A 139 5.16 10.93 27.71
C GLU A 139 4.61 10.91 26.27
N MET A 140 3.69 11.81 25.89
CA MET A 140 3.08 11.88 24.55
C MET A 140 3.74 12.84 23.55
N PHE A 141 4.49 13.84 24.01
CA PHE A 141 4.95 14.96 23.16
C PHE A 141 6.47 15.14 23.13
N LEU A 142 7.25 14.07 23.29
CA LEU A 142 8.71 14.19 23.43
C LEU A 142 9.45 14.73 22.18
N ASP A 143 8.83 14.86 21.01
CA ASP A 143 9.53 15.36 19.82
C ASP A 143 8.78 16.33 18.89
N ARG A 144 7.58 16.82 19.25
CA ARG A 144 7.04 18.00 18.55
C ARG A 144 7.72 19.24 19.15
N ARG A 145 8.85 19.66 18.57
CA ARG A 145 9.34 21.04 18.71
C ARG A 145 8.26 21.97 18.15
N GLY A 146 7.35 22.43 19.00
CA GLY A 146 6.21 23.25 18.59
C GLY A 146 5.54 23.86 19.82
N ASP A 147 4.74 24.89 19.60
CA ASP A 147 4.03 25.53 20.69
C ASP A 147 3.06 24.53 21.34
N THR A 148 3.00 24.54 22.67
CA THR A 148 2.07 23.68 23.43
C THR A 148 0.62 23.99 23.04
N SER A 149 0.33 25.25 22.67
CA SER A 149 -0.98 25.67 22.19
C SER A 149 -1.37 24.96 20.88
N GLU A 150 -0.44 24.86 19.92
CA GLU A 150 -0.64 24.15 18.65
C GLU A 150 -0.86 22.65 18.86
N GLN A 151 -0.13 22.05 19.80
CA GLN A 151 -0.31 20.63 20.13
C GLN A 151 -1.68 20.34 20.73
N LEU A 152 -2.18 21.20 21.62
CA LEU A 152 -3.53 21.09 22.17
C LEU A 152 -4.60 21.33 21.12
N ALA A 153 -4.38 22.29 20.21
CA ALA A 153 -5.26 22.53 19.08
C ALA A 153 -5.36 21.30 18.16
N LEU A 154 -4.24 20.63 17.88
CA LEU A 154 -4.22 19.38 17.11
C LEU A 154 -4.96 18.25 17.83
N LEU A 155 -4.74 18.07 19.14
CA LEU A 155 -5.45 17.05 19.92
C LEU A 155 -6.97 17.30 19.98
N SER A 156 -7.38 18.55 20.15
CA SER A 156 -8.79 18.95 20.11
C SER A 156 -9.38 18.71 18.72
N GLY A 157 -8.64 19.05 17.67
CA GLY A 157 -9.00 18.75 16.28
C GLY A 157 -9.21 17.25 16.04
N HIS A 158 -8.33 16.40 16.58
CA HIS A 158 -8.48 14.95 16.51
C HIS A 158 -9.70 14.44 17.29
N ALA A 159 -9.97 14.97 18.49
CA ALA A 159 -11.17 14.63 19.25
C ALA A 159 -12.44 14.95 18.44
N ASN A 160 -12.50 16.15 17.86
CA ASN A 160 -13.62 16.59 17.02
C ASN A 160 -13.75 15.73 15.75
N ALA A 161 -12.63 15.36 15.12
CA ALA A 161 -12.62 14.48 13.96
C ALA A 161 -13.17 13.09 14.29
N LEU A 162 -12.85 12.54 15.47
CA LEU A 162 -13.40 11.26 15.92
C LEU A 162 -14.93 11.33 16.13
N PHE A 163 -15.43 12.39 16.78
CA PHE A 163 -16.88 12.61 16.91
C PHE A 163 -17.56 12.79 15.55
N GLY A 164 -16.94 13.56 14.64
CA GLY A 164 -17.42 13.71 13.27
C GLY A 164 -17.45 12.39 12.51
N SER A 165 -16.41 11.55 12.66
CA SER A 165 -16.35 10.23 12.02
C SER A 165 -17.45 9.29 12.53
N ALA A 166 -17.77 9.32 13.83
CA ALA A 166 -18.86 8.56 14.43
C ALA A 166 -20.22 8.96 13.80
N LEU A 167 -20.47 10.27 13.66
CA LEU A 167 -21.67 10.79 13.00
C LEU A 167 -21.75 10.34 11.53
N MET A 168 -20.63 10.34 10.81
CA MET A 168 -20.59 9.93 9.40
C MET A 168 -20.87 8.44 9.22
N ILE A 169 -20.41 7.59 10.14
CA ILE A 169 -20.73 6.16 10.15
C ILE A 169 -22.23 5.95 10.41
N LEU A 170 -22.81 6.65 11.38
CA LEU A 170 -24.26 6.63 11.64
C LEU A 170 -25.06 7.05 10.40
N LEU A 171 -24.65 8.13 9.74
CA LEU A 171 -25.29 8.63 8.53
C LEU A 171 -25.19 7.60 7.39
N ALA A 172 -24.00 7.01 7.19
CA ALA A 172 -23.76 5.97 6.20
C ALA A 172 -24.71 4.79 6.41
N PHE A 173 -24.83 4.37 7.67
CA PHE A 173 -25.70 3.27 8.06
C PHE A 173 -27.19 3.61 7.85
N GLY A 174 -27.63 4.79 8.29
CA GLY A 174 -29.01 5.24 8.13
C GLY A 174 -29.43 5.34 6.66
N LEU A 175 -28.53 5.83 5.79
CA LEU A 175 -28.76 5.90 4.34
C LEU A 175 -28.83 4.50 3.72
N HIS A 176 -27.96 3.59 4.16
CA HIS A 176 -27.97 2.20 3.72
C HIS A 176 -29.30 1.52 4.04
N LEU A 177 -29.79 1.66 5.28
CA LEU A 177 -31.10 1.17 5.71
C LEU A 177 -32.24 1.82 4.94
N TYR A 178 -32.22 3.15 4.79
CA TYR A 178 -33.25 3.88 4.06
C TYR A 178 -33.36 3.39 2.61
N GLY A 179 -32.22 3.23 1.93
CA GLY A 179 -32.17 2.72 0.57
C GLY A 179 -32.69 1.29 0.46
N PHE A 180 -32.32 0.42 1.42
CA PHE A 180 -32.79 -0.96 1.50
C PHE A 180 -34.32 -1.04 1.63
N PHE A 181 -34.91 -0.35 2.62
CA PHE A 181 -36.36 -0.38 2.85
C PHE A 181 -37.16 0.29 1.74
N ARG A 182 -36.61 1.32 1.09
CA ARG A 182 -37.30 2.04 0.01
C ARG A 182 -37.08 1.42 -1.36
N LYS A 183 -36.31 0.32 -1.49
CA LYS A 183 -35.89 -0.29 -2.76
C LYS A 183 -35.35 0.76 -3.75
N LYS A 184 -34.67 1.79 -3.23
CA LYS A 184 -34.17 2.95 -4.02
C LYS A 184 -32.80 2.66 -4.62
N ALA A 185 -32.48 3.44 -5.65
CA ALA A 185 -31.31 3.30 -6.52
C ALA A 185 -29.97 3.11 -5.76
N GLY A 186 -29.05 2.40 -6.43
CA GLY A 186 -27.74 1.97 -5.93
C GLY A 186 -26.86 3.06 -5.30
N TRP A 187 -27.08 4.33 -5.63
CA TRP A 187 -26.30 5.44 -5.05
C TRP A 187 -26.56 5.62 -3.54
N ILE A 188 -27.81 5.45 -3.09
CA ILE A 188 -28.21 5.60 -1.67
C ILE A 188 -27.84 4.36 -0.86
N THR A 189 -27.96 3.17 -1.45
CA THR A 189 -27.61 1.91 -0.79
C THR A 189 -26.13 1.60 -0.86
N GLY A 190 -25.35 2.26 -1.71
CA GLY A 190 -23.97 1.84 -1.97
C GLY A 190 -22.98 2.97 -1.94
N THR A 191 -23.10 3.85 -2.92
CA THR A 191 -22.09 4.87 -3.18
C THR A 191 -21.94 5.84 -2.01
N LEU A 192 -23.06 6.39 -1.52
CA LEU A 192 -23.02 7.39 -0.44
C LEU A 192 -22.55 6.79 0.90
N PRO A 193 -23.07 5.64 1.36
CA PRO A 193 -22.49 4.94 2.52
C PRO A 193 -21.00 4.60 2.35
N GLY A 194 -20.58 4.20 1.15
CA GLY A 194 -19.18 3.92 0.84
C GLY A 194 -18.28 5.14 1.00
N LEU A 195 -18.68 6.30 0.47
CA LEU A 195 -17.94 7.57 0.62
C LEU A 195 -17.82 7.99 2.09
N LEU A 196 -18.90 7.89 2.84
CA LEU A 196 -18.94 8.23 4.27
C LEU A 196 -18.03 7.30 5.08
N LEU A 197 -18.02 6.00 4.76
CA LEU A 197 -17.15 5.02 5.39
C LEU A 197 -15.68 5.28 5.07
N LEU A 198 -15.34 5.61 3.82
CA LEU A 198 -13.97 6.01 3.45
C LEU A 198 -13.51 7.24 4.22
N TYR A 199 -14.35 8.27 4.32
CA TYR A 199 -14.03 9.48 5.08
C TYR A 199 -13.79 9.16 6.56
N ALA A 200 -14.72 8.44 7.19
CA ALA A 200 -14.60 8.06 8.60
C ALA A 200 -13.35 7.22 8.86
N SER A 201 -13.11 6.17 8.06
CA SER A 201 -11.91 5.32 8.16
C SER A 201 -10.61 6.12 8.00
N SER A 202 -10.58 7.09 7.07
CA SER A 202 -9.41 7.96 6.87
C SER A 202 -9.09 8.80 8.10
N GLN A 203 -10.10 9.38 8.75
CA GLN A 203 -9.89 10.15 9.99
C GLN A 203 -9.36 9.27 11.12
N ILE A 204 -9.92 8.06 11.28
CA ILE A 204 -9.50 7.11 12.31
C ILE A 204 -8.05 6.69 12.09
N ILE A 205 -7.67 6.37 10.85
CA ILE A 205 -6.28 6.05 10.50
C ILE A 205 -5.38 7.23 10.87
N SER A 206 -5.72 8.45 10.47
CA SER A 206 -4.90 9.64 10.75
C SER A 206 -4.64 9.85 12.23
N VAL A 207 -5.69 9.82 13.07
CA VAL A 207 -5.57 10.07 14.51
C VAL A 207 -4.76 8.98 15.22
N ASN A 208 -5.00 7.71 14.87
CA ASN A 208 -4.30 6.59 15.50
C ASN A 208 -2.85 6.47 15.01
N TRP A 209 -2.58 6.83 13.76
CA TRP A 209 -1.24 6.87 13.20
C TRP A 209 -0.36 7.88 13.94
N ASP A 210 -0.88 9.09 14.20
CA ASP A 210 -0.19 10.11 14.99
C ASP A 210 0.17 9.63 16.40
N LYS A 211 -0.71 8.87 17.05
CA LYS A 211 -0.45 8.28 18.37
C LYS A 211 0.62 7.19 18.31
N MET A 212 0.58 6.35 17.29
CA MET A 212 1.62 5.35 17.05
C MET A 212 2.97 6.02 16.81
N MET A 213 3.04 7.07 16.00
CA MET A 213 4.27 7.83 15.79
C MET A 213 4.79 8.51 17.07
N ALA A 214 3.89 8.97 17.94
CA ALA A 214 4.26 9.60 19.20
C ALA A 214 4.80 8.61 20.26
N SER A 215 4.38 7.34 20.21
CA SER A 215 4.71 6.33 21.22
C SER A 215 5.66 5.23 20.74
N GLY A 216 5.75 5.02 19.43
CA GLY A 216 6.55 4.00 18.76
C GLY A 216 7.81 4.55 18.10
N ASP A 217 8.32 3.82 17.10
CA ASP A 217 9.48 4.23 16.30
C ASP A 217 8.99 5.03 15.09
N ASP A 218 9.21 6.33 15.14
CA ASP A 218 8.80 7.32 14.16
C ASP A 218 9.46 7.09 12.80
N ASP A 219 10.76 6.77 12.77
CA ASP A 219 11.49 6.45 11.55
C ASP A 219 10.86 5.22 10.86
N PHE A 220 10.52 4.17 11.64
CA PHE A 220 9.84 2.98 11.10
C PHE A 220 8.44 3.27 10.59
N LEU A 221 7.61 3.96 11.35
CA LEU A 221 6.24 4.26 10.91
C LEU A 221 6.25 5.15 9.67
N ASN A 222 7.07 6.21 9.63
CA ASN A 222 7.23 7.02 8.42
C ASN A 222 7.70 6.18 7.21
N SER A 223 8.56 5.18 7.43
CA SER A 223 9.00 4.30 6.36
C SER A 223 7.88 3.50 5.70
N LEU A 224 6.82 3.16 6.45
CA LEU A 224 5.63 2.50 5.90
C LEU A 224 4.83 3.46 5.01
N ILE A 225 4.70 4.74 5.38
CA ILE A 225 4.07 5.76 4.53
C ILE A 225 4.86 5.94 3.23
N HIS A 226 6.19 6.07 3.33
CA HIS A 226 7.06 6.18 2.15
C HIS A 226 6.92 4.96 1.24
N THR A 227 6.80 3.77 1.83
CA THR A 227 6.56 2.53 1.07
C THR A 227 5.24 2.59 0.32
N VAL A 228 4.17 3.09 0.95
CA VAL A 228 2.85 3.26 0.31
C VAL A 228 2.93 4.27 -0.85
N PHE A 229 3.58 5.42 -0.66
CA PHE A 229 3.76 6.40 -1.75
C PHE A 229 4.56 5.81 -2.91
N PHE A 230 5.68 5.16 -2.61
CA PHE A 230 6.50 4.49 -3.60
C PHE A 230 5.70 3.43 -4.36
N SER A 231 4.95 2.61 -3.63
CA SER A 231 4.19 1.48 -4.16
C SER A 231 3.04 1.91 -5.05
N ILE A 232 2.15 2.78 -4.55
CA ILE A 232 0.99 3.26 -5.30
C ILE A 232 1.45 4.06 -6.53
N GLY A 233 2.41 4.97 -6.35
CA GLY A 233 2.95 5.78 -7.44
C GLY A 233 3.59 4.93 -8.54
N THR A 234 4.49 4.01 -8.17
CA THR A 234 5.18 3.16 -9.13
C THR A 234 4.23 2.21 -9.84
N VAL A 235 3.42 1.44 -9.11
CA VAL A 235 2.56 0.38 -9.67
C VAL A 235 1.48 0.96 -10.58
N THR A 236 0.87 2.09 -10.20
CA THR A 236 -0.16 2.73 -11.01
C THR A 236 0.43 3.22 -12.33
N LEU A 237 1.52 3.99 -12.28
CA LEU A 237 2.13 4.56 -13.47
C LEU A 237 2.72 3.50 -14.41
N GLN A 238 3.42 2.49 -13.89
CA GLN A 238 4.04 1.46 -14.71
C GLN A 238 3.01 0.57 -15.44
N ILE A 239 1.84 0.33 -14.84
CA ILE A 239 0.76 -0.46 -15.46
C ILE A 239 0.02 0.40 -16.47
N SER A 240 -0.29 1.66 -16.14
CA SER A 240 -0.92 2.59 -17.07
C SER A 240 -0.08 2.80 -18.33
N LEU A 241 1.22 3.11 -18.17
CA LEU A 241 2.13 3.25 -19.30
C LEU A 241 2.34 1.92 -20.03
N GLY A 242 2.45 0.80 -19.30
CA GLY A 242 2.54 -0.53 -19.87
C GLY A 242 1.34 -0.85 -20.76
N LEU A 243 0.13 -0.49 -20.33
CA LEU A 243 -1.10 -0.66 -21.10
C LEU A 243 -1.08 0.20 -22.37
N MET A 244 -0.69 1.47 -22.26
CA MET A 244 -0.55 2.36 -23.42
C MET A 244 0.41 1.78 -24.48
N ILE A 245 1.56 1.27 -24.04
CA ILE A 245 2.55 0.64 -24.92
C ILE A 245 2.00 -0.67 -25.50
N ALA A 246 1.33 -1.50 -24.70
CA ALA A 246 0.73 -2.74 -25.16
C ALA A 246 -0.29 -2.49 -26.29
N PHE A 247 -1.15 -1.48 -26.17
CA PHE A 247 -2.07 -1.08 -27.26
C PHE A 247 -1.33 -0.59 -28.51
N ALA A 248 -0.27 0.20 -28.35
CA ALA A 248 0.53 0.66 -29.47
C ALA A 248 1.17 -0.52 -30.23
N LEU A 249 1.70 -1.50 -29.49
CA LEU A 249 2.32 -2.71 -30.06
C LEU A 249 1.30 -3.69 -30.65
N TYR A 250 0.08 -3.73 -30.12
CA TYR A 250 -1.00 -4.60 -30.61
C TYR A 250 -1.37 -4.31 -32.07
N ARG A 251 -1.21 -3.07 -32.55
CA ARG A 251 -1.53 -2.64 -33.93
C ARG A 251 -0.61 -3.20 -35.03
N LYS A 252 0.19 -4.25 -34.75
CA LYS A 252 1.11 -4.92 -35.70
C LYS A 252 2.03 -3.95 -36.47
N LEU A 253 2.72 -3.07 -35.73
CA LEU A 253 3.71 -2.15 -36.32
C LEU A 253 4.87 -2.91 -37.01
N LYS A 254 5.37 -2.38 -38.13
CA LYS A 254 6.62 -2.88 -38.75
C LYS A 254 7.78 -2.70 -37.75
N GLY A 255 8.58 -3.74 -37.53
CA GLY A 255 9.67 -3.73 -36.52
C GLY A 255 9.26 -4.16 -35.11
N PHE A 256 8.09 -4.80 -34.96
CA PHE A 256 7.51 -5.25 -33.69
C PHE A 256 8.50 -5.92 -32.72
N ALA A 257 9.33 -6.85 -33.18
CA ALA A 257 10.29 -7.56 -32.32
C ALA A 257 11.36 -6.62 -31.72
N PHE A 258 11.83 -5.66 -32.50
CA PHE A 258 12.83 -4.69 -32.07
C PHE A 258 12.27 -3.72 -31.02
N PHE A 259 11.06 -3.19 -31.23
CA PHE A 259 10.40 -2.33 -30.25
C PHE A 259 10.12 -3.07 -28.94
N ARG A 260 9.64 -4.31 -29.01
CA ARG A 260 9.42 -5.15 -27.82
C ARG A 260 10.72 -5.38 -27.05
N PHE A 261 11.82 -5.63 -27.75
CA PHE A 261 13.15 -5.76 -27.15
C PHE A 261 13.59 -4.46 -26.46
N LEU A 262 13.51 -3.31 -27.14
CA LEU A 262 13.93 -2.02 -26.57
C LEU A 262 13.15 -1.65 -25.32
N VAL A 263 11.82 -1.83 -25.35
CA VAL A 263 10.95 -1.52 -24.22
C VAL A 263 11.23 -2.46 -23.04
N PHE A 264 11.56 -3.73 -23.30
CA PHE A 264 11.86 -4.73 -22.27
C PHE A 264 13.30 -4.65 -21.74
N LEU A 265 14.20 -3.99 -22.44
CA LEU A 265 15.63 -3.91 -22.12
C LEU A 265 15.93 -3.41 -20.69
N PRO A 266 15.26 -2.36 -20.15
CA PRO A 266 15.51 -1.90 -18.78
C PRO A 266 15.30 -2.99 -17.74
N TYR A 267 14.29 -3.84 -17.92
CA TYR A 267 13.95 -4.90 -16.97
C TYR A 267 15.03 -5.99 -16.87
N VAL A 268 15.75 -6.27 -17.96
CA VAL A 268 16.79 -7.31 -18.03
C VAL A 268 18.15 -6.79 -17.55
N THR A 269 18.30 -5.47 -17.44
CA THR A 269 19.55 -4.82 -17.06
C THR A 269 19.85 -5.04 -15.56
N PRO A 270 21.11 -5.29 -15.16
CA PRO A 270 21.46 -5.43 -13.75
C PRO A 270 21.05 -4.20 -12.93
N VAL A 271 20.16 -4.38 -11.96
CA VAL A 271 19.55 -3.29 -11.18
C VAL A 271 20.57 -2.40 -10.46
N VAL A 272 21.70 -2.96 -10.03
CA VAL A 272 22.76 -2.20 -9.34
C VAL A 272 23.43 -1.19 -10.27
N ALA A 273 23.83 -1.63 -11.47
CA ALA A 273 24.44 -0.76 -12.47
C ALA A 273 23.45 0.32 -12.91
N MET A 274 22.19 -0.09 -13.14
CA MET A 274 21.11 0.80 -13.52
C MET A 274 20.84 1.88 -12.47
N ALA A 275 20.71 1.51 -11.18
CA ALA A 275 20.50 2.46 -10.08
C ALA A 275 21.68 3.41 -9.87
N THR A 276 22.91 2.93 -10.10
CA THR A 276 24.12 3.75 -10.01
C THR A 276 24.17 4.79 -11.14
N VAL A 277 23.87 4.39 -12.38
CA VAL A 277 23.80 5.36 -13.50
C VAL A 277 22.66 6.35 -13.28
N PHE A 278 21.52 5.88 -12.80
CA PHE A 278 20.36 6.73 -12.53
C PHE A 278 20.65 7.77 -11.43
N SER A 279 21.39 7.40 -10.38
CA SER A 279 21.79 8.36 -9.33
C SER A 279 22.79 9.42 -9.81
N LEU A 280 23.60 9.10 -10.83
CA LEU A 280 24.45 10.10 -11.51
C LEU A 280 23.65 11.04 -12.41
N ILE A 281 22.63 10.51 -13.10
CA ILE A 281 21.74 11.32 -13.95
C ILE A 281 20.96 12.31 -13.08
N PHE A 282 20.31 11.81 -12.01
CA PHE A 282 19.47 12.56 -11.08
C PHE A 282 20.24 12.99 -9.82
N GLY A 283 21.50 13.38 -9.98
CA GLY A 283 22.32 13.90 -8.90
C GLY A 283 21.90 15.32 -8.48
N ALA A 284 22.38 15.76 -7.31
CA ALA A 284 22.12 17.11 -6.80
C ALA A 284 23.02 18.20 -7.41
N ARG A 285 24.03 17.81 -8.22
CA ARG A 285 24.99 18.75 -8.81
C ARG A 285 24.44 19.35 -10.09
N GLU A 286 24.82 20.57 -10.42
CA GLU A 286 24.49 21.20 -11.72
C GLU A 286 25.06 20.39 -12.89
N SER A 287 26.21 19.73 -12.69
CA SER A 287 26.84 18.83 -13.66
C SER A 287 26.09 17.52 -13.87
N SER A 288 25.02 17.23 -13.11
CA SER A 288 24.22 16.01 -13.31
C SER A 288 23.46 16.12 -14.63
N LEU A 289 23.30 15.01 -15.36
CA LEU A 289 22.71 15.05 -16.71
C LEU A 289 21.30 15.63 -16.73
N SER A 290 20.47 15.36 -15.72
CA SER A 290 19.14 15.96 -15.60
C SER A 290 19.21 17.48 -15.45
N ASN A 291 20.12 17.99 -14.62
CA ASN A 291 20.28 19.41 -14.36
C ASN A 291 20.90 20.17 -15.54
N GLN A 292 21.80 19.53 -16.29
CA GLN A 292 22.29 20.09 -17.55
C GLN A 292 21.14 20.28 -18.56
N PHE A 293 20.23 19.31 -18.64
CA PHE A 293 19.05 19.43 -19.49
C PHE A 293 18.09 20.52 -19.00
N LEU A 294 17.86 20.63 -17.68
CA LEU A 294 17.07 21.72 -17.10
C LEU A 294 17.67 23.10 -17.39
N ALA A 295 18.99 23.23 -17.31
CA ALA A 295 19.69 24.48 -17.62
C ALA A 295 19.50 24.90 -19.10
N MET A 296 19.43 23.94 -20.04
CA MET A 296 19.10 24.25 -21.44
C MET A 296 17.68 24.81 -21.61
N LEU A 297 16.77 24.48 -20.69
CA LEU A 297 15.40 25.00 -20.64
C LEU A 297 15.27 26.27 -19.79
N GLY A 298 16.38 26.78 -19.23
CA GLY A 298 16.39 27.94 -18.34
C GLY A 298 15.81 27.67 -16.94
N VAL A 299 15.71 26.40 -16.54
CA VAL A 299 15.19 25.98 -15.22
C VAL A 299 16.36 25.83 -14.25
N GLU A 300 16.16 26.29 -13.00
CA GLU A 300 17.18 26.15 -11.95
C GLU A 300 17.47 24.67 -11.63
N PRO A 301 18.74 24.34 -11.31
CA PRO A 301 19.13 22.97 -10.98
C PRO A 301 18.36 22.41 -9.77
N LEU A 302 17.80 21.21 -9.93
CA LEU A 302 17.07 20.53 -8.87
C LEU A 302 17.96 19.57 -8.08
N ARG A 303 17.66 19.40 -6.80
CA ARG A 303 18.34 18.45 -5.91
C ARG A 303 17.67 17.07 -5.88
N TRP A 304 17.04 16.65 -6.99
CA TRP A 304 16.34 15.39 -7.22
C TRP A 304 16.31 14.40 -6.04
N ILE A 305 17.32 13.52 -5.89
CA ILE A 305 17.36 12.47 -4.86
C ILE A 305 17.58 13.03 -3.45
N ALA A 306 18.31 14.14 -3.32
CA ALA A 306 18.65 14.73 -2.02
C ALA A 306 17.50 15.58 -1.42
N ASP A 307 16.49 15.89 -2.22
CA ASP A 307 15.42 16.80 -1.83
C ASP A 307 14.25 16.08 -1.16
N ASN A 308 13.81 16.63 -0.02
CA ASN A 308 12.70 16.11 0.77
C ASN A 308 11.41 16.91 0.56
N THR A 309 11.45 18.00 -0.21
CA THR A 309 10.30 18.87 -0.44
C THR A 309 9.20 18.12 -1.21
N PRO A 310 7.94 18.17 -0.74
CA PRO A 310 6.81 17.56 -1.43
C PRO A 310 6.58 18.15 -2.81
N ILE A 311 6.18 17.32 -3.77
CA ILE A 311 5.94 17.79 -5.14
C ILE A 311 4.79 18.80 -5.25
N THR A 312 3.84 18.80 -4.30
CA THR A 312 2.77 19.80 -4.26
C THR A 312 3.30 21.21 -4.03
N GLU A 313 4.40 21.34 -3.28
CA GLU A 313 5.06 22.63 -3.05
C GLU A 313 5.68 23.15 -4.35
N TYR A 314 6.40 22.30 -5.09
CA TYR A 314 6.96 22.65 -6.40
C TYR A 314 5.91 23.02 -7.45
N LEU A 315 4.81 22.28 -7.50
CA LEU A 315 3.80 22.45 -8.55
C LEU A 315 2.80 23.58 -8.26
N PHE A 316 2.44 23.77 -6.98
CA PHE A 316 1.33 24.64 -6.58
C PHE A 316 1.73 25.70 -5.54
N GLY A 317 2.94 25.65 -4.98
CA GLY A 317 3.37 26.54 -3.89
C GLY A 317 2.61 26.30 -2.59
N TRP A 318 2.02 25.10 -2.42
CA TRP A 318 1.24 24.77 -1.23
C TRP A 318 2.10 24.07 -0.19
N GLU A 319 2.31 24.74 0.94
CA GLU A 319 2.94 24.16 2.14
C GLU A 319 1.94 23.23 2.85
N LEU A 320 1.75 22.04 2.29
CA LEU A 320 0.95 20.97 2.88
C LEU A 320 1.85 20.02 3.67
N SER A 321 1.34 19.52 4.79
CA SER A 321 1.99 18.48 5.58
C SER A 321 1.15 17.21 5.64
N GLY A 322 1.80 16.08 5.90
CA GLY A 322 1.15 14.77 5.98
C GLY A 322 0.82 14.15 4.61
N LEU A 323 -0.18 13.27 4.59
CA LEU A 323 -0.48 12.42 3.43
C LEU A 323 -0.91 13.21 2.17
N PHE A 324 -1.47 14.40 2.34
CA PHE A 324 -1.93 15.25 1.23
C PHE A 324 -0.81 16.04 0.55
N ALA A 325 0.36 16.17 1.18
CA ALA A 325 1.54 16.78 0.57
C ALA A 325 2.08 15.95 -0.62
N GLY A 326 1.75 14.65 -0.66
CA GLY A 326 2.23 13.74 -1.68
C GLY A 326 3.72 13.39 -1.52
N PRO A 327 4.30 12.71 -2.53
CA PRO A 327 5.69 12.27 -2.46
C PRO A 327 6.66 13.47 -2.55
N SER A 328 7.78 13.36 -1.84
CA SER A 328 8.92 14.27 -2.01
C SER A 328 9.52 14.16 -3.41
N LEU A 329 10.27 15.16 -3.84
CA LEU A 329 11.02 15.09 -5.10
C LEU A 329 11.99 13.90 -5.12
N GLY A 330 12.62 13.57 -3.99
CA GLY A 330 13.42 12.35 -3.84
C GLY A 330 12.60 11.09 -4.12
N MET A 331 11.42 10.97 -3.50
CA MET A 331 10.50 9.85 -3.70
C MET A 331 9.99 9.77 -5.15
N VAL A 332 9.70 10.91 -5.79
CA VAL A 332 9.33 10.97 -7.21
C VAL A 332 10.46 10.42 -8.08
N THR A 333 11.71 10.74 -7.76
CA THR A 333 12.87 10.21 -8.48
C THR A 333 12.97 8.67 -8.35
N ALA A 334 12.69 8.11 -7.18
CA ALA A 334 12.61 6.65 -7.00
C ALA A 334 11.43 6.03 -7.77
N ILE A 335 10.26 6.67 -7.76
CA ILE A 335 9.09 6.24 -8.54
C ILE A 335 9.42 6.22 -10.04
N LEU A 336 10.09 7.26 -10.56
CA LEU A 336 10.51 7.32 -11.96
C LEU A 336 11.43 6.15 -12.32
N PHE A 337 12.38 5.79 -11.45
CA PHE A 337 13.22 4.62 -11.63
C PHE A 337 12.39 3.34 -11.73
N GLY A 338 11.47 3.12 -10.78
CA GLY A 338 10.61 1.94 -10.75
C GLY A 338 9.75 1.84 -12.00
N VAL A 339 9.11 2.95 -12.40
CA VAL A 339 8.28 3.04 -13.60
C VAL A 339 9.07 2.69 -14.85
N TRP A 340 10.22 3.33 -15.06
CA TRP A 340 11.06 3.05 -16.23
C TRP A 340 11.54 1.59 -16.29
N SER A 341 11.91 1.03 -15.14
CA SER A 341 12.46 -0.34 -15.05
C SER A 341 11.42 -1.43 -15.34
N TYR A 342 10.16 -1.22 -14.96
CA TYR A 342 9.11 -2.26 -15.02
C TYR A 342 8.03 -2.03 -16.07
N THR A 343 7.91 -0.83 -16.64
CA THR A 343 6.90 -0.51 -17.67
C THR A 343 6.96 -1.50 -18.84
N GLY A 344 8.16 -1.87 -19.29
CA GLY A 344 8.29 -2.81 -20.40
C GLY A 344 7.90 -4.24 -20.09
N TYR A 345 8.20 -4.71 -18.87
CA TYR A 345 7.74 -5.99 -18.37
C TYR A 345 6.21 -6.06 -18.37
N ASN A 346 5.56 -5.03 -17.83
CA ASN A 346 4.09 -4.93 -17.81
C ASN A 346 3.50 -4.85 -19.22
N ALA A 347 4.09 -4.05 -20.11
CA ALA A 347 3.64 -3.93 -21.49
C ALA A 347 3.63 -5.28 -22.22
N VAL A 348 4.68 -6.10 -22.03
CA VAL A 348 4.78 -7.42 -22.67
C VAL A 348 3.70 -8.38 -22.16
N ILE A 349 3.44 -8.38 -20.86
CA ILE A 349 2.41 -9.24 -20.24
C ILE A 349 1.01 -8.77 -20.65
N LEU A 350 0.73 -7.47 -20.60
CA LEU A 350 -0.54 -6.90 -21.04
C LEU A 350 -0.78 -7.15 -22.53
N LEU A 351 0.27 -7.07 -23.36
CA LEU A 351 0.17 -7.41 -24.79
C LEU A 351 -0.18 -8.88 -24.99
N ALA A 352 0.41 -9.80 -24.22
CA ALA A 352 0.03 -11.21 -24.26
C ALA A 352 -1.45 -11.42 -23.87
N GLY A 353 -1.92 -10.70 -22.84
CA GLY A 353 -3.33 -10.67 -22.47
C GLY A 353 -4.24 -10.14 -23.57
N LEU A 354 -3.86 -9.03 -24.23
CA LEU A 354 -4.59 -8.47 -25.37
C LEU A 354 -4.66 -9.44 -26.54
N THR A 355 -3.59 -10.19 -26.82
CA THR A 355 -3.58 -11.18 -27.90
C THR A 355 -4.41 -12.43 -27.61
N ALA A 356 -4.73 -12.70 -26.34
CA ALA A 356 -5.58 -13.82 -25.95
C ALA A 356 -7.08 -13.51 -26.09
N ILE A 357 -7.46 -12.24 -26.26
CA ILE A 357 -8.86 -11.85 -26.45
C ILE A 357 -9.32 -12.28 -27.85
N PRO A 358 -10.40 -13.08 -27.95
CA PRO A 358 -10.95 -13.51 -29.25
C PRO A 358 -11.32 -12.32 -30.14
N GLY A 359 -10.96 -12.39 -31.42
CA GLY A 359 -11.18 -11.31 -32.40
C GLY A 359 -12.64 -11.13 -32.81
N ASP A 360 -13.41 -12.22 -32.76
CA ASP A 360 -14.86 -12.27 -33.05
C ASP A 360 -15.67 -11.34 -32.14
N LEU A 361 -15.24 -11.13 -30.89
CA LEU A 361 -15.87 -10.15 -29.99
C LEU A 361 -15.76 -8.72 -30.52
N TYR A 362 -14.63 -8.36 -31.13
CA TYR A 362 -14.44 -7.04 -31.72
C TYR A 362 -15.21 -6.91 -33.03
N GLU A 363 -15.22 -7.96 -33.86
CA GLU A 363 -16.03 -7.98 -35.09
C GLU A 363 -17.52 -7.85 -34.79
N ALA A 364 -18.04 -8.55 -33.77
CA ALA A 364 -19.42 -8.42 -33.33
C ALA A 364 -19.73 -7.00 -32.83
N ALA A 365 -18.83 -6.41 -32.05
CA ALA A 365 -19.00 -5.03 -31.57
C ALA A 365 -19.00 -4.02 -32.72
N ASP A 366 -18.14 -4.20 -33.72
CA ASP A 366 -18.09 -3.35 -34.91
C ASP A 366 -19.38 -3.49 -35.73
N MET A 367 -19.95 -4.69 -35.84
CA MET A 367 -21.26 -4.93 -36.48
C MET A 367 -22.42 -4.25 -35.74
N GLU A 368 -22.34 -4.11 -34.42
CA GLU A 368 -23.28 -3.35 -33.59
C GLU A 368 -23.01 -1.82 -33.60
N GLY A 369 -21.98 -1.36 -34.32
CA GLY A 369 -21.62 0.06 -34.39
C GLY A 369 -20.95 0.59 -33.12
N ALA A 370 -20.32 -0.28 -32.33
CA ALA A 370 -19.60 0.13 -31.12
C ALA A 370 -18.38 0.99 -31.47
N SER A 371 -18.24 2.11 -30.78
CA SER A 371 -17.04 2.95 -30.85
C SER A 371 -15.84 2.28 -30.17
N ALA A 372 -14.62 2.67 -30.55
CA ALA A 372 -13.39 2.15 -29.94
C ALA A 372 -13.35 2.31 -28.41
N TRP A 373 -13.93 3.38 -27.87
CA TRP A 373 -14.04 3.57 -26.42
C TRP A 373 -15.03 2.59 -25.77
N GLN A 374 -16.16 2.30 -26.44
CA GLN A 374 -17.11 1.29 -25.98
C GLN A 374 -16.49 -0.10 -25.98
N SER A 375 -15.81 -0.48 -27.06
CA SER A 375 -15.08 -1.76 -27.14
C SER A 375 -13.99 -1.85 -26.09
N PHE A 376 -13.20 -0.80 -25.88
CA PHE A 376 -12.19 -0.75 -24.82
C PHE A 376 -12.81 -0.94 -23.41
N ARG A 377 -13.88 -0.21 -23.10
CA ARG A 377 -14.50 -0.19 -21.76
C ARG A 377 -15.27 -1.48 -21.44
N HIS A 378 -15.90 -2.10 -22.43
CA HIS A 378 -16.83 -3.23 -22.24
C HIS A 378 -16.28 -4.58 -22.68
N ILE A 379 -15.25 -4.62 -23.54
CA ILE A 379 -14.61 -5.87 -24.00
C ILE A 379 -13.20 -5.94 -23.45
N THR A 380 -12.34 -4.99 -23.83
CA THR A 380 -10.91 -5.10 -23.54
C THR A 380 -10.59 -5.00 -22.05
N MET A 381 -11.05 -3.97 -21.35
CA MET A 381 -10.76 -3.77 -19.93
C MET A 381 -11.30 -4.90 -19.03
N PRO A 382 -12.55 -5.39 -19.22
CA PRO A 382 -13.05 -6.53 -18.44
C PRO A 382 -12.25 -7.81 -18.68
N LEU A 383 -11.95 -8.15 -19.94
CA LEU A 383 -11.22 -9.39 -20.28
C LEU A 383 -9.73 -9.31 -19.94
N LEU A 384 -9.14 -8.11 -19.91
CA LEU A 384 -7.76 -7.88 -19.48
C LEU A 384 -7.63 -7.74 -17.95
N SER A 385 -8.74 -7.60 -17.22
CA SER A 385 -8.74 -7.39 -15.77
C SER A 385 -8.00 -8.48 -14.97
N PRO A 386 -8.00 -9.79 -15.33
CA PRO A 386 -7.22 -10.80 -14.60
C PRO A 386 -5.71 -10.55 -14.72
N VAL A 387 -5.26 -10.13 -15.91
CA VAL A 387 -3.86 -9.80 -16.17
C VAL A 387 -3.44 -8.54 -15.43
N ILE A 388 -4.28 -7.49 -15.47
CA ILE A 388 -4.03 -6.26 -14.70
C ILE A 388 -3.99 -6.57 -13.20
N PHE A 389 -4.92 -7.38 -12.69
CA PHE A 389 -4.97 -7.76 -11.28
C PHE A 389 -3.71 -8.50 -10.84
N PHE A 390 -3.25 -9.46 -11.64
CA PHE A 390 -1.98 -10.15 -11.41
C PHE A 390 -0.79 -9.17 -11.36
N LEU A 391 -0.71 -8.23 -12.29
CA LEU A 391 0.35 -7.20 -12.32
C LEU A 391 0.28 -6.24 -11.14
N VAL A 392 -0.92 -5.87 -10.69
CA VAL A 392 -1.10 -5.02 -9.51
C VAL A 392 -0.63 -5.75 -8.25
N ILE A 393 -1.02 -7.01 -8.03
CA ILE A 393 -0.57 -7.78 -6.86
C ILE A 393 0.94 -7.94 -6.85
N THR A 394 1.49 -8.48 -7.94
CA THR A 394 2.93 -8.74 -8.03
C THR A 394 3.75 -7.44 -7.94
N GLY A 395 3.26 -6.36 -8.54
CA GLY A 395 3.84 -5.03 -8.45
C GLY A 395 3.83 -4.45 -7.03
N LEU A 396 2.72 -4.58 -6.29
CA LEU A 396 2.65 -4.10 -4.90
C LEU A 396 3.58 -4.91 -3.99
N ILE A 397 3.58 -6.25 -4.10
CA ILE A 397 4.50 -7.10 -3.33
C ILE A 397 5.96 -6.70 -3.61
N GLY A 398 6.32 -6.52 -4.88
CA GLY A 398 7.66 -6.13 -5.28
C GLY A 398 8.08 -4.74 -4.77
N THR A 399 7.18 -3.76 -4.80
CA THR A 399 7.48 -2.40 -4.32
C THR A 399 7.56 -2.30 -2.79
N PHE A 400 6.81 -3.12 -2.05
CA PHE A 400 6.97 -3.22 -0.59
C PHE A 400 8.32 -3.86 -0.18
N GLN A 401 8.89 -4.68 -1.06
CA GLN A 401 10.19 -5.32 -0.87
C GLN A 401 11.34 -4.56 -1.53
N ALA A 402 11.09 -3.40 -2.13
CA ALA A 402 12.07 -2.64 -2.89
C ALA A 402 13.21 -2.17 -1.99
N PHE A 403 14.39 -2.77 -2.15
CA PHE A 403 15.58 -2.44 -1.39
C PHE A 403 16.71 -1.93 -2.28
N THR A 404 17.12 -2.76 -3.24
CA THR A 404 18.40 -2.60 -3.95
C THR A 404 18.56 -1.24 -4.62
N HIS A 405 17.62 -0.83 -5.47
CA HIS A 405 17.76 0.43 -6.20
C HIS A 405 17.68 1.65 -5.29
N ILE A 406 16.79 1.66 -4.30
CA ILE A 406 16.66 2.76 -3.33
C ILE A 406 17.95 2.89 -2.49
N TYR A 407 18.52 1.78 -2.05
CA TYR A 407 19.78 1.76 -1.30
C TYR A 407 20.94 2.37 -2.12
N PHE A 408 21.09 1.97 -3.39
CA PHE A 408 22.14 2.53 -4.25
C PHE A 408 21.91 4.01 -4.58
N MET A 409 20.66 4.45 -4.73
CA MET A 409 20.34 5.88 -4.90
C MET A 409 20.71 6.70 -3.65
N LEU A 410 20.47 6.16 -2.45
CA LEU A 410 20.82 6.78 -1.17
C LEU A 410 22.33 6.71 -0.83
N SER A 411 23.11 5.87 -1.50
CA SER A 411 24.53 5.67 -1.14
C SER A 411 25.38 6.94 -1.14
N SER A 412 24.96 7.97 -1.88
CA SER A 412 25.67 9.26 -2.02
C SER A 412 24.96 10.45 -1.35
N THR A 413 23.79 10.24 -0.71
CA THR A 413 22.99 11.31 -0.12
C THR A 413 22.12 10.83 1.05
N VAL A 414 21.86 11.71 2.01
CA VAL A 414 20.93 11.41 3.11
C VAL A 414 19.58 12.00 2.78
N ASN A 415 18.57 11.15 2.65
CA ASN A 415 17.19 11.55 2.41
C ASN A 415 16.25 10.61 3.17
N LYS A 416 15.66 11.10 4.27
CA LYS A 416 14.73 10.32 5.09
C LYS A 416 13.43 9.98 4.37
N SER A 417 12.99 10.82 3.42
CA SER A 417 11.78 10.57 2.63
C SER A 417 11.89 9.35 1.70
N LEU A 418 13.11 8.87 1.45
CA LEU A 418 13.40 7.64 0.71
C LEU A 418 13.63 6.42 1.61
N HIS A 419 13.58 6.57 2.93
CA HIS A 419 13.63 5.44 3.84
C HIS A 419 12.30 4.69 3.77
N VAL A 420 12.16 3.76 2.84
CA VAL A 420 11.06 2.80 2.79
C VAL A 420 11.27 1.68 3.81
N GLY A 421 10.26 0.85 4.09
CA GLY A 421 10.29 -0.15 5.16
C GLY A 421 11.48 -1.11 5.07
N SER A 422 11.84 -1.55 3.86
CA SER A 422 13.02 -2.38 3.60
C SER A 422 14.35 -1.68 3.93
N ILE A 423 14.47 -0.38 3.63
CA ILE A 423 15.64 0.45 3.93
C ILE A 423 15.75 0.66 5.44
N GLU A 424 14.64 0.88 6.13
CA GLU A 424 14.62 1.05 7.57
C GLU A 424 15.00 -0.24 8.31
N ILE A 425 14.48 -1.40 7.86
CA ILE A 425 14.93 -2.72 8.34
C ILE A 425 16.45 -2.84 8.20
N TRP A 426 17.00 -2.50 7.03
CA TRP A 426 18.44 -2.55 6.79
C TRP A 426 19.24 -1.60 7.67
N ARG A 427 18.73 -0.39 7.92
CA ARG A 427 19.36 0.59 8.81
C ARG A 427 19.50 0.02 10.22
N GLN A 428 18.45 -0.61 10.75
CA GLN A 428 18.49 -1.23 12.07
C GLN A 428 19.44 -2.44 12.12
N ILE A 429 19.54 -3.22 11.04
CA ILE A 429 20.53 -4.31 10.88
C ILE A 429 21.94 -3.72 10.94
N SER A 430 22.20 -2.64 10.21
CA SER A 430 23.50 -1.96 10.16
C SER A 430 23.92 -1.39 11.52
N LEU A 431 22.95 -1.07 12.38
CA LEU A 431 23.16 -0.67 13.78
C LEU A 431 23.34 -1.86 14.74
N GLY A 432 23.39 -3.10 14.23
CA GLY A 432 23.53 -4.33 15.01
C GLY A 432 22.27 -4.72 15.80
N LYS A 433 21.10 -4.17 15.46
CA LYS A 433 19.83 -4.45 16.16
C LYS A 433 19.04 -5.54 15.44
N PHE A 434 19.61 -6.74 15.30
CA PHE A 434 19.02 -7.85 14.52
C PHE A 434 17.62 -8.26 15.02
N GLY A 435 17.42 -8.38 16.33
CA GLY A 435 16.12 -8.78 16.89
C GLY A 435 15.01 -7.77 16.59
N TYR A 436 15.33 -6.47 16.73
CA TYR A 436 14.40 -5.40 16.42
C TYR A 436 14.10 -5.34 14.92
N SER A 437 15.13 -5.41 14.08
CA SER A 437 14.98 -5.45 12.61
C SER A 437 14.13 -6.63 12.12
N SER A 438 14.25 -7.77 12.81
CA SER A 438 13.44 -8.95 12.52
C SER A 438 11.96 -8.73 12.86
N ALA A 439 11.66 -8.01 13.95
CA ALA A 439 10.29 -7.59 14.26
C ALA A 439 9.72 -6.65 13.19
N LEU A 440 10.52 -5.67 12.74
CA LEU A 440 10.12 -4.79 11.64
C LEU A 440 9.82 -5.57 10.35
N ALA A 441 10.66 -6.55 10.01
CA ALA A 441 10.46 -7.42 8.85
C ALA A 441 9.19 -8.28 8.97
N VAL A 442 8.89 -8.81 10.16
CA VAL A 442 7.64 -9.56 10.42
C VAL A 442 6.43 -8.65 10.26
N ILE A 443 6.46 -7.43 10.80
CA ILE A 443 5.37 -6.45 10.64
C ILE A 443 5.14 -6.18 9.15
N LEU A 444 6.21 -5.87 8.40
CA LEU A 444 6.11 -5.62 6.96
C LEU A 444 5.56 -6.83 6.19
N PHE A 445 5.98 -8.05 6.55
CA PHE A 445 5.46 -9.29 5.97
C PHE A 445 3.96 -9.49 6.23
N VAL A 446 3.50 -9.26 7.47
CA VAL A 446 2.07 -9.31 7.81
C VAL A 446 1.29 -8.26 7.03
N LEU A 447 1.81 -7.03 6.89
CA LEU A 447 1.18 -5.99 6.09
C LEU A 447 1.04 -6.39 4.62
N ILE A 448 2.07 -6.99 4.01
CA ILE A 448 2.00 -7.50 2.63
C ILE A 448 0.92 -8.58 2.50
N ILE A 449 0.81 -9.51 3.46
CA ILE A 449 -0.25 -10.54 3.46
C ILE A 449 -1.63 -9.89 3.56
N LEU A 450 -1.82 -8.97 4.50
CA LEU A 450 -3.11 -8.30 4.70
C LEU A 450 -3.54 -7.54 3.45
N LEU A 451 -2.61 -6.81 2.82
CA LEU A 451 -2.85 -6.14 1.54
C LEU A 451 -3.19 -7.13 0.43
N THR A 452 -2.45 -8.23 0.32
CA THR A 452 -2.72 -9.26 -0.70
C THR A 452 -4.10 -9.87 -0.51
N VAL A 453 -4.47 -10.25 0.72
CA VAL A 453 -5.80 -10.78 1.06
C VAL A 453 -6.89 -9.75 0.75
N ALA A 454 -6.66 -8.48 1.09
CA ALA A 454 -7.58 -7.39 0.76
C ALA A 454 -7.80 -7.27 -0.75
N GLN A 455 -6.73 -7.31 -1.55
CA GLN A 455 -6.81 -7.28 -3.01
C GLN A 455 -7.62 -8.46 -3.56
N PHE A 456 -7.34 -9.69 -3.11
CA PHE A 456 -8.13 -10.87 -3.52
C PHE A 456 -9.61 -10.73 -3.13
N SER A 457 -9.91 -10.23 -1.93
CA SER A 457 -11.30 -10.06 -1.49
C SER A 457 -12.09 -9.06 -2.35
N LEU A 458 -11.44 -8.00 -2.84
CA LEU A 458 -12.03 -6.97 -3.69
C LEU A 458 -12.22 -7.45 -5.13
N PHE A 459 -11.23 -8.14 -5.68
CA PHE A 459 -11.17 -8.46 -7.12
C PHE A 459 -11.63 -9.88 -7.48
N SER A 460 -11.54 -10.88 -6.59
CA SER A 460 -11.91 -12.28 -6.94
C SER A 460 -13.40 -12.48 -7.21
N ARG A 461 -14.27 -11.53 -6.83
CA ARG A 461 -15.73 -11.64 -7.01
C ARG A 461 -16.23 -11.16 -8.37
N HIS A 462 -15.39 -10.50 -9.17
CA HIS A 462 -15.75 -10.00 -10.51
C HIS A 462 -15.29 -10.92 -11.64
N GLN A 463 -14.61 -12.02 -11.31
CA GLN A 463 -14.04 -12.92 -12.30
C GLN A 463 -14.74 -14.27 -12.19
N HIS A 464 -15.75 -14.48 -13.03
CA HIS A 464 -16.12 -15.84 -13.40
C HIS A 464 -14.93 -16.36 -14.20
N PHE A 465 -14.09 -17.17 -13.55
CA PHE A 465 -13.26 -18.11 -14.27
C PHE A 465 -14.26 -18.98 -15.04
N GLY A 466 -14.29 -18.84 -16.36
CA GLY A 466 -15.22 -19.59 -17.18
C GLY A 466 -15.02 -21.08 -16.92
N ASP A 467 -16.09 -21.74 -16.50
CA ASP A 467 -16.26 -23.19 -16.66
C ASP A 467 -16.81 -23.47 -18.06
#